data_AF-A0A8B6GUL1-F1
#
_entry.id   AF-A0A8B6GUL1-F1
#
_cell.length_a   1.000
_cell.length_b   1.000
_cell.length_c   1.000
_cell.angle_alpha   90.00
_cell.angle_beta   90.00
_cell.angle_gamma   90.00
#
_symmetry.space_group_name_H-M   'P 1'
#
loop_
_entity.id
_entity.type
_entity.pdbx_description
1 polymer ?
#
loop_
_entity_poly.entity_id
_entity_poly.type
_entity_poly.pdbx_seq_one_letter_code
_entity_poly.pdbx_strand_id
1 'polypeptide(L)'
;MFSLNQIDKDHVFHSAKEVCLLLDELISSLNQGRSCLAYPKRKSIEDIIYSRNMQILVPPVPNDTALSFYIHSSKLIMSLYSINMSSQGRTEITSRQQIECTVQWLNEAVMLFTLALQQCQQLNKVRQGSCLTTMSAAQR
;
A
#
# COMPACT_ATOMS: atom_id res chain seq x y z
N MET A 1 20.51 2.32 12.77
CA MET A 1 19.29 1.80 12.12
C MET A 1 19.75 1.28 10.75
N PHE A 2 19.61 -0.01 10.48
CA PHE A 2 20.16 -0.66 9.27
C PHE A 2 19.23 -0.39 8.08
N SER A 3 19.54 0.57 7.22
CA SER A 3 18.72 0.83 6.02
C SER A 3 19.07 -0.15 4.90
N LEU A 4 18.05 -0.82 4.35
CA LEU A 4 18.17 -1.76 3.21
C LEU A 4 18.96 -1.22 2.01
N ASN A 5 18.95 0.10 1.81
CA ASN A 5 19.63 0.78 0.69
C ASN A 5 21.14 1.00 0.90
N GLN A 6 21.69 0.57 2.04
CA GLN A 6 23.08 0.85 2.43
C GLN A 6 23.94 -0.42 2.59
N ILE A 7 23.38 -1.59 2.28
CA ILE A 7 24.10 -2.86 2.41
C ILE A 7 24.87 -3.12 1.13
N ASP A 8 26.20 -3.13 1.25
CA ASP A 8 27.09 -3.53 0.16
C ASP A 8 26.89 -5.02 -0.17
N LYS A 9 27.08 -5.40 -1.44
CA LYS A 9 26.97 -6.80 -1.89
C LYS A 9 27.94 -7.71 -1.16
N ASP A 10 29.09 -7.18 -0.74
CA ASP A 10 30.13 -7.90 -0.01
C ASP A 10 29.98 -7.78 1.52
N HIS A 11 28.85 -7.26 2.02
CA HIS A 11 28.60 -7.16 3.45
C HIS A 11 28.47 -8.53 4.10
N VAL A 12 29.37 -8.83 5.02
CA VAL A 12 29.32 -10.05 5.84
C VAL A 12 28.50 -9.77 7.08
N PHE A 13 27.38 -10.47 7.24
CA PHE A 13 26.57 -10.40 8.45
C PHE A 13 27.32 -11.01 9.64
N HIS A 14 27.37 -10.29 10.75
CA HIS A 14 28.14 -10.70 11.93
C HIS A 14 27.31 -11.51 12.91
N SER A 15 25.97 -11.50 12.77
CA SER A 15 25.08 -12.28 13.63
C SER A 15 23.78 -12.67 12.95
N ALA A 16 23.18 -13.75 13.43
CA ALA A 16 21.81 -14.10 13.06
C ALA A 16 20.83 -12.97 13.43
N LYS A 17 21.03 -12.27 14.55
CA LYS A 17 20.16 -11.17 15.00
C LYS A 17 20.12 -10.02 14.00
N GLU A 18 21.26 -9.67 13.40
CA GLU A 18 21.37 -8.63 12.36
C GLU A 18 20.49 -8.96 11.13
N VAL A 19 20.57 -10.21 10.66
CA VAL A 19 19.76 -10.70 9.54
C VAL A 19 18.26 -10.69 9.90
N CYS A 20 17.88 -11.03 11.13
CA CYS A 20 16.48 -10.96 11.57
C CYS A 20 15.94 -9.52 11.51
N LEU A 21 16.69 -8.57 12.07
CA LEU A 21 16.25 -7.17 12.09
C LEU A 21 16.08 -6.62 10.68
N LEU A 22 16.99 -6.98 9.77
CA LEU A 22 16.88 -6.61 8.35
C LEU A 22 15.65 -7.23 7.68
N LEU A 23 15.41 -8.53 7.89
CA LEU A 23 14.25 -9.22 7.33
C LEU A 23 12.94 -8.67 7.88
N ASP A 24 12.88 -8.33 9.17
CA ASP A 24 11.70 -7.74 9.80
C ASP A 24 11.39 -6.35 9.21
N GLU A 25 12.42 -5.52 9.00
CA GLU A 25 12.28 -4.22 8.32
C GLU A 25 11.81 -4.36 6.87
N LEU A 26 12.36 -5.33 6.13
CA LEU A 26 11.96 -5.64 4.76
C LEU A 26 10.51 -6.13 4.69
N ILE A 27 10.13 -7.08 5.55
CA ILE A 27 8.75 -7.60 5.63
C ILE A 27 7.78 -6.47 5.96
N SER A 28 8.14 -5.59 6.90
CA SER A 28 7.33 -4.42 7.25
C SER A 28 7.11 -3.51 6.03
N SER A 29 8.19 -3.19 5.32
CA SER A 29 8.17 -2.34 4.13
C SER A 29 7.33 -2.94 2.99
N LEU A 30 7.50 -4.23 2.72
CA LEU A 30 6.72 -4.96 1.72
C LEU A 30 5.23 -5.02 2.08
N ASN A 31 4.90 -5.25 3.35
CA ASN A 31 3.51 -5.23 3.82
C ASN A 31 2.88 -3.85 3.71
N GLN A 32 3.65 -2.79 3.98
CA GLN A 32 3.19 -1.41 3.81
C GLN A 32 2.92 -1.10 2.34
N GLY A 33 3.84 -1.47 1.42
CA GLY A 33 3.67 -1.31 -0.02
C GLY A 33 2.46 -2.07 -0.56
N ARG A 34 2.25 -3.31 -0.12
CA ARG A 34 1.07 -4.09 -0.49
C ARG A 34 -0.23 -3.47 0.05
N SER A 35 -0.23 -3.06 1.31
CA SER A 35 -1.41 -2.50 1.97
C SER A 35 -1.84 -1.15 1.39
N CYS A 36 -0.89 -0.30 0.98
CA CYS A 36 -1.24 1.01 0.42
C CYS A 36 -1.90 0.91 -0.97
N LEU A 37 -1.62 -0.15 -1.73
CA LEU A 37 -2.32 -0.47 -2.96
C LEU A 37 -3.66 -1.17 -2.69
N ALA A 38 -3.70 -2.12 -1.75
CA ALA A 38 -4.90 -2.86 -1.42
C ALA A 38 -5.98 -2.01 -0.74
N TYR A 39 -5.60 -1.02 0.07
CA TYR A 39 -6.52 -0.22 0.87
C TYR A 39 -6.28 1.29 0.68
N PRO A 40 -6.95 1.92 -0.30
CA PRO A 40 -6.83 3.36 -0.49
C PRO A 40 -7.32 4.13 0.74
N LYS A 41 -6.61 5.22 1.06
CA LYS A 41 -7.02 6.14 2.13
C LYS A 41 -8.34 6.80 1.75
N ARG A 42 -9.32 6.75 2.65
CA ARG A 42 -10.59 7.46 2.48
C ARG A 42 -10.35 8.97 2.58
N LYS A 43 -11.00 9.73 1.69
CA LYS A 43 -11.03 11.20 1.71
C LYS A 43 -12.45 11.66 2.03
N SER A 44 -12.58 12.75 2.76
CA SER A 44 -13.89 13.38 2.94
C SER A 44 -14.35 14.01 1.62
N ILE A 45 -15.64 14.34 1.50
CA ILE A 45 -16.15 15.03 0.31
C ILE A 45 -15.53 16.42 0.17
N GLU A 46 -15.31 17.11 1.29
CA GLU A 46 -14.66 18.42 1.34
C GLU A 46 -13.22 18.33 0.79
N ASP A 47 -12.45 17.33 1.21
CA ASP A 47 -11.09 17.09 0.71
C ASP A 47 -11.05 16.86 -0.80
N ILE A 48 -12.12 16.28 -1.37
CA ILE A 48 -12.22 16.02 -2.81
C ILE A 48 -12.55 17.32 -3.55
N ILE A 49 -13.56 18.06 -3.09
CA ILE A 49 -14.01 19.33 -3.70
C ILE A 49 -12.86 20.34 -3.74
N TYR A 50 -12.12 20.50 -2.63
CA TYR A 50 -11.02 21.46 -2.53
C TYR A 50 -9.67 20.90 -3.02
N SER A 51 -9.66 19.71 -3.62
CA SER A 51 -8.42 19.12 -4.11
C SER A 51 -7.84 19.86 -5.32
N ARG A 52 -6.50 19.89 -5.43
CA ARG A 52 -5.80 20.40 -6.62
C ARG A 52 -6.29 19.73 -7.91
N ASN A 53 -6.67 18.45 -7.84
CA ASN A 53 -7.17 17.70 -8.99
C ASN A 53 -8.46 18.32 -9.57
N MET A 54 -9.33 18.90 -8.74
CA MET A 54 -10.52 19.62 -9.21
C MET A 54 -10.19 20.96 -9.88
N GLN A 55 -9.12 21.62 -9.44
CA GLN A 55 -8.73 22.96 -9.91
C GLN A 55 -7.95 22.96 -11.23
N ILE A 56 -7.35 21.82 -11.60
CA ILE A 56 -6.51 21.71 -12.82
C ILE A 56 -7.27 21.14 -14.03
N LEU A 57 -8.54 20.77 -13.88
CA LEU A 57 -9.34 20.21 -14.97
C LEU A 57 -9.78 21.30 -15.94
N VAL A 58 -9.67 21.02 -17.23
CA VAL A 58 -10.09 21.90 -18.31
C VAL A 58 -11.02 21.10 -19.24
N PRO A 59 -12.29 21.52 -19.41
CA PRO A 59 -12.94 22.66 -18.75
C PRO A 59 -13.11 22.47 -17.23
N PRO A 60 -13.31 23.56 -16.46
CA PRO A 60 -13.60 23.48 -15.03
C PRO A 60 -14.82 22.58 -14.77
N VAL A 61 -14.75 21.79 -13.70
CA VAL A 61 -15.85 20.92 -13.29
C VAL A 61 -16.99 21.77 -12.71
N PRO A 62 -18.27 21.45 -13.01
CA PRO A 62 -19.42 22.11 -12.39
C PRO A 62 -19.39 22.06 -10.84
N ASN A 63 -19.95 23.09 -10.20
CA ASN A 63 -19.94 23.21 -8.72
C ASN A 63 -20.83 22.18 -8.01
N ASP A 64 -21.74 21.54 -8.74
CA ASP A 64 -22.61 20.45 -8.27
C ASP A 64 -21.97 19.07 -8.48
N THR A 65 -20.69 19.02 -8.83
CA THR A 65 -19.99 17.80 -9.18
C THR A 65 -18.59 17.77 -8.58
N ALA A 66 -18.17 16.60 -8.07
CA ALA A 66 -16.79 16.37 -7.64
C ALA A 66 -16.22 15.08 -8.24
N LEU A 67 -14.93 15.12 -8.56
CA LEU A 67 -14.18 14.01 -9.14
C LEU A 67 -13.08 13.56 -8.18
N SER A 68 -12.96 12.25 -8.01
CA SER A 68 -11.88 11.63 -7.25
C SER A 68 -11.24 10.51 -8.05
N PHE A 69 -9.91 10.44 -7.97
CA PHE A 69 -9.10 9.40 -8.59
C PHE A 69 -8.31 8.69 -7.50
N TYR A 70 -8.37 7.36 -7.47
CA TYR A 70 -7.58 6.56 -6.54
C TYR A 70 -7.26 5.18 -7.12
N ILE A 71 -6.22 4.56 -6.59
CA ILE A 71 -5.88 3.17 -6.90
C ILE A 71 -6.50 2.25 -5.85
N HIS A 72 -7.09 1.14 -6.29
CA HIS A 72 -7.54 0.06 -5.43
C HIS A 72 -7.06 -1.27 -6.02
N SER A 73 -6.16 -1.93 -5.30
CA SER A 73 -5.41 -3.10 -5.76
C SER A 73 -4.70 -2.79 -7.09
N SER A 74 -5.17 -3.35 -8.21
CA SER A 74 -4.65 -3.13 -9.55
C SER A 74 -5.55 -2.27 -10.44
N LYS A 75 -6.50 -1.54 -9.86
CA LYS A 75 -7.45 -0.73 -10.61
C LYS A 75 -7.30 0.75 -10.31
N LEU A 76 -7.27 1.57 -11.36
CA LEU A 76 -7.53 3.00 -11.27
C LEU A 76 -9.03 3.21 -11.24
N ILE A 77 -9.52 3.84 -10.18
CA ILE A 77 -10.92 4.15 -9.98
C ILE A 77 -11.11 5.65 -10.11
N MET A 78 -11.99 6.05 -11.03
CA MET A 78 -12.56 7.40 -11.09
C MET A 78 -13.92 7.35 -10.41
N SER A 79 -14.18 8.26 -9.47
CA SER A 79 -15.48 8.45 -8.84
C SER A 79 -16.00 9.84 -9.14
N LEU A 80 -17.23 9.90 -9.64
CA LEU A 80 -18.01 11.11 -9.87
C LEU A 80 -19.08 11.22 -8.78
N TYR A 81 -19.08 12.33 -8.07
CA TYR A 81 -20.04 12.64 -7.03
C TYR A 81 -20.93 13.77 -7.51
N SER A 82 -22.25 13.54 -7.57
CA SER A 82 -23.22 14.62 -7.73
C SER A 82 -23.54 15.19 -6.36
N ILE A 83 -23.43 16.50 -6.22
CA ILE A 83 -23.52 17.24 -4.98
C ILE A 83 -24.68 18.22 -5.06
N ASN A 84 -25.49 18.26 -4.00
CA ASN A 84 -26.49 19.30 -3.80
C ASN A 84 -26.15 20.10 -2.54
N MET A 85 -26.31 21.41 -2.61
CA MET A 85 -26.13 22.30 -1.47
C MET A 85 -27.50 22.58 -0.87
N SER A 86 -27.77 22.03 0.31
CA SER A 86 -29.02 22.32 1.01
C SER A 86 -29.07 23.78 1.46
N SER A 87 -30.27 24.30 1.70
CA SER A 87 -30.49 25.68 2.16
C SER A 87 -29.82 26.01 3.50
N GLN A 88 -29.39 24.99 4.25
CA GLN A 88 -28.65 25.13 5.51
C GLN A 88 -27.12 25.09 5.33
N GLY A 89 -26.63 25.12 4.08
CA GLY A 89 -25.20 25.10 3.75
C GLY A 89 -24.53 23.73 3.92
N ARG A 90 -25.30 22.65 4.01
CA ARG A 90 -24.76 21.29 4.05
C ARG A 90 -24.61 20.74 2.64
N THR A 91 -23.43 20.21 2.35
CA THR A 91 -23.11 19.50 1.11
C THR A 91 -23.65 18.07 1.21
N GLU A 92 -24.66 17.75 0.41
CA GLU A 92 -25.27 16.41 0.35
C GLU A 92 -24.88 15.70 -0.95
N ILE A 93 -24.44 14.44 -0.84
CA ILE A 93 -24.12 13.63 -2.01
C ILE A 93 -25.41 13.03 -2.54
N THR A 94 -25.88 13.50 -3.69
CA THR A 94 -27.09 13.01 -4.35
C THR A 94 -26.85 11.68 -5.06
N SER A 95 -25.70 11.55 -5.73
CA SER A 95 -25.37 10.33 -6.46
C SER A 95 -23.86 10.10 -6.49
N ARG A 96 -23.46 8.83 -6.64
CA ARG A 96 -22.06 8.44 -6.83
C ARG A 96 -21.97 7.45 -7.99
N GLN A 97 -21.21 7.80 -9.01
CA GLN A 97 -20.89 6.92 -10.13
C GLN A 97 -19.40 6.59 -10.09
N GLN A 98 -19.05 5.36 -10.46
CA GLN A 98 -17.65 4.92 -10.46
C GLN A 98 -17.32 4.22 -11.77
N ILE A 99 -16.12 4.51 -12.27
CA ILE A 99 -15.53 3.90 -13.45
C ILE A 99 -14.21 3.29 -13.01
N GLU A 100 -13.96 2.03 -13.40
CA GLU A 100 -12.76 1.30 -13.05
C GLU A 100 -11.98 0.94 -14.32
N CYS A 101 -10.65 1.09 -14.25
CA CYS A 101 -9.74 0.67 -15.31
C CYS A 101 -8.61 -0.18 -14.69
N THR A 102 -8.35 -1.35 -15.27
CA THR A 102 -7.25 -2.20 -14.81
C THR A 102 -5.91 -1.65 -15.27
N VAL A 103 -4.99 -1.49 -14.32
CA VAL A 103 -3.62 -1.07 -14.54
C VAL A 103 -2.72 -2.30 -14.44
N GLN A 104 -2.33 -2.85 -15.60
CA GLN A 104 -1.68 -4.17 -15.67
C GLN A 104 -0.38 -4.25 -14.87
N TRP A 105 0.47 -3.22 -14.96
CA TRP A 105 1.74 -3.18 -14.23
C TRP A 105 1.56 -3.14 -12.70
N LEU A 106 0.42 -2.63 -12.20
CA LEU A 106 0.13 -2.66 -10.76
C LEU A 106 -0.20 -4.07 -10.28
N ASN A 107 -0.81 -4.89 -11.13
CA ASN A 107 -1.06 -6.30 -10.82
C ASN A 107 0.27 -7.05 -10.62
N GLU A 108 1.20 -6.86 -11.54
CA GLU A 108 2.56 -7.42 -11.44
C GLU A 108 3.28 -6.92 -10.17
N ALA A 109 3.18 -5.62 -9.85
CA ALA A 109 3.77 -5.07 -8.63
C ALA A 109 3.21 -5.72 -7.35
N VAL A 110 1.89 -5.89 -7.25
CA VAL A 110 1.24 -6.56 -6.10
C VAL A 110 1.65 -8.04 -6.01
N MET A 111 1.80 -8.71 -7.14
CA MET A 111 2.31 -10.07 -7.22
C MET A 111 3.75 -10.14 -6.69
N LEU A 112 4.63 -9.23 -7.14
CA LEU A 112 6.02 -9.16 -6.68
C LEU A 112 6.12 -8.92 -5.17
N PHE A 113 5.29 -8.04 -4.60
CA PHE A 113 5.21 -7.86 -3.15
C PHE A 113 4.83 -9.16 -2.43
N THR A 114 3.86 -9.91 -2.99
CA THR A 114 3.41 -11.17 -2.41
C THR A 114 4.50 -12.24 -2.46
N LEU A 115 5.19 -12.37 -3.59
CA LEU A 115 6.29 -13.31 -3.76
C LEU A 115 7.47 -12.98 -2.83
N ALA A 116 7.87 -11.71 -2.75
CA ALA A 116 8.93 -11.27 -1.85
C ALA A 116 8.59 -11.54 -0.38
N LEU A 117 7.34 -11.30 0.04
CA LEU A 117 6.86 -11.62 1.39
C LEU A 117 6.91 -13.13 1.66
N GLN A 118 6.47 -13.97 0.71
CA GLN A 118 6.53 -15.43 0.86
C GLN A 118 7.97 -15.92 1.03
N GLN A 119 8.91 -15.40 0.25
CA GLN A 119 10.33 -15.73 0.37
C GLN A 119 10.90 -15.31 1.75
N CYS A 120 10.60 -14.09 2.20
CA CYS A 120 11.03 -13.64 3.53
C CYS A 120 10.44 -14.50 4.66
N GLN A 121 9.17 -14.92 4.53
CA GLN A 121 8.53 -15.81 5.50
C GLN A 121 9.13 -17.22 5.50
N GLN A 122 9.51 -17.76 4.34
CA GLN A 122 10.21 -19.05 4.25
C GLN A 122 11.57 -18.99 4.95
N LEU A 123 12.34 -17.91 4.72
CA LEU A 123 13.61 -17.68 5.41
C LEU A 123 13.41 -17.60 6.93
N ASN A 124 12.36 -16.91 7.40
CA ASN A 124 12.02 -16.87 8.83
C ASN A 124 11.66 -18.25 9.40
N LYS A 125 10.91 -19.08 8.66
CA LYS A 125 10.53 -20.44 9.09
C LYS A 125 11.71 -21.40 9.17
N VAL A 126 12.59 -21.40 8.16
CA VAL A 126 13.81 -22.21 8.16
C VAL A 126 14.68 -21.86 9.37
N ARG A 127 14.81 -20.57 9.69
CA ARG A 127 15.57 -20.09 10.85
C ARG A 127 14.98 -20.53 12.19
N GLN A 128 13.66 -20.60 12.33
CA GLN A 128 13.01 -21.11 13.56
C GLN A 128 13.17 -22.64 13.70
N GLY A 129 13.15 -23.38 12.58
CA GLY A 129 13.38 -24.84 12.57
C GLY A 129 14.81 -25.24 12.93
N SER A 130 15.81 -24.44 12.54
CA SER A 130 17.22 -24.68 12.90
C SER A 130 17.50 -24.46 14.39
N CYS A 131 16.78 -23.54 15.05
CA CYS A 131 16.96 -23.27 16.48
C CYS A 131 16.41 -24.43 17.35
N LEU A 132 15.29 -25.02 16.94
CA LEU A 132 14.68 -26.18 17.64
C LEU A 132 15.53 -27.45 17.54
N THR A 133 16.22 -27.66 16.42
CA THR A 133 17.11 -28.82 16.24
C THR A 133 18.40 -28.69 17.04
N THR A 134 18.93 -27.47 17.22
CA THR A 134 20.11 -27.23 18.08
C THR A 134 19.82 -27.36 19.59
N MET A 135 18.59 -27.05 20.04
CA MET A 135 18.24 -27.26 21.45
C MET A 135 18.03 -28.74 21.82
N SER A 136 17.60 -29.57 20.86
CA SER A 136 17.49 -31.03 21.07
C SER A 136 18.85 -31.74 21.10
N ALA A 137 19.89 -31.17 20.48
CA ALA A 137 21.24 -31.75 20.45
C ALA A 137 22.09 -31.37 21.69
N ALA A 138 21.73 -30.29 22.39
CA ALA A 138 22.41 -29.84 23.61
C ALA A 138 21.88 -30.49 24.91
N GLN A 139 20.95 -31.44 24.81
CA GLN A 139 20.38 -32.20 25.94
C GLN A 139 20.70 -33.71 25.87
N ARG A 140 21.78 -34.11 25.19
CA ARG A 140 22.31 -35.49 25.22
C ARG A 140 23.77 -35.50 25.62
#